data_AF-Q54EQ7-F1
#
_entry.id   AF-Q54EQ7-F1
#
_cell.length_a   1.000
_cell.length_b   1.000
_cell.length_c   1.000
_cell.angle_alpha   90.00
_cell.angle_beta   90.00
_cell.angle_gamma   90.00
#
_symmetry.space_group_name_H-M   'P 1'
#
loop_
_entity.id
_entity.type
_entity.pdbx_description
1 polymer ?
#
loop_
_entity_poly.entity_id
_entity_poly.type
_entity_poly.pdbx_seq_one_letter_code
_entity_poly.pdbx_strand_id
1 'polypeptide(L)'
;MRVLSVLLVALTVAGSAYSQCTVNDASSAQLDSTFGPTTGGDALTFNNNLGNQIQIANNYNFVSNGVVQSNGGDNLVLTGTLTPANSSLTDKFSLRAAFVRTTTPSDVKRELQAGAYTSNGGTVDPSTWSFYQILPDNTKMVSLTNPNTVVTMSENPNTALQVGVGANGKNLQNGASGWFQFKATDGSVSIQSGNGEMEVVDININLGCSSTFDCVSNTYTISKASIDKSLTDQQNDQALYVDQVSTVFGNQQRFDTSSGTVNTISIDQTNGNLRLGAGFTSISDSSITVNCDLRFSPALPSANYQPKLELMNSAYVSGGGSIDPNTWAYYTVNVSGSSCTRNDGTVVTITGDQDNMYLQWGKGANGKNGNFGLSVWLNYVDAALTNPFFDINVDTVCETNPSTNLPETSPPTEQPTAPPATCPPGCIPAIPVVNVTETPAAGNSASSIEMSKLVVAILSLFILAFFH
;
A
#
# COMPACT_ATOMS: atom_id res chain seq x y z
N MET A 1 29.82 26.96 -35.77
CA MET A 1 28.37 26.69 -35.93
C MET A 1 28.18 25.24 -36.36
N ARG A 2 27.61 24.37 -35.51
CA ARG A 2 27.14 22.96 -35.73
C ARG A 2 27.39 21.97 -34.57
N VAL A 3 27.73 22.41 -33.35
CA VAL A 3 27.78 21.52 -32.16
C VAL A 3 26.69 21.86 -31.10
N LEU A 4 25.95 22.96 -31.26
CA LEU A 4 24.92 23.36 -30.30
C LEU A 4 23.57 22.64 -30.46
N SER A 5 23.36 21.88 -31.54
CA SER A 5 22.09 21.19 -31.82
C SER A 5 21.98 19.79 -31.21
N VAL A 6 23.08 19.23 -30.69
CA VAL A 6 23.06 17.87 -30.10
C VAL A 6 22.77 17.92 -28.59
N LEU A 7 23.07 19.03 -27.90
CA LEU A 7 22.84 19.12 -26.44
C LEU A 7 21.38 19.42 -26.05
N LEU A 8 20.57 19.98 -26.96
CA LEU A 8 19.15 20.27 -26.68
C LEU A 8 18.23 19.05 -26.81
N VAL A 9 18.71 17.95 -27.37
CA VAL A 9 17.92 16.71 -27.57
C VAL A 9 18.02 15.76 -26.35
N ALA A 10 18.93 16.02 -25.41
CA ALA A 10 19.05 15.19 -24.19
C ALA A 10 18.24 15.71 -22.99
N LEU A 11 17.65 16.91 -23.06
CA LEU A 11 16.83 17.47 -21.97
C LEU A 11 15.32 17.35 -22.19
N THR A 12 14.87 16.54 -23.16
CA THR A 12 13.67 15.74 -22.93
C THR A 12 14.06 14.62 -21.98
N VAL A 13 14.41 14.98 -20.73
CA VAL A 13 14.21 14.05 -19.63
C VAL A 13 12.72 13.78 -19.72
N ALA A 14 12.38 12.65 -20.35
CA ALA A 14 11.08 12.06 -20.19
C ALA A 14 10.83 12.20 -18.69
N GLY A 15 9.86 13.03 -18.29
CA GLY A 15 9.29 12.91 -16.96
C GLY A 15 8.89 11.46 -16.96
N SER A 16 9.74 10.63 -16.37
CA SER A 16 9.64 9.19 -16.47
C SER A 16 8.28 8.95 -15.91
N ALA A 17 7.33 8.66 -16.81
CA ALA A 17 5.97 8.37 -16.45
C ALA A 17 6.16 7.27 -15.43
N TYR A 18 6.02 7.63 -14.16
CA TYR A 18 6.11 6.68 -13.08
C TYR A 18 5.12 5.60 -13.51
N SER A 19 5.64 4.39 -13.72
CA SER A 19 4.81 3.26 -14.08
C SER A 19 3.72 3.25 -13.04
N GLN A 20 2.46 3.49 -13.46
CA GLN A 20 1.33 3.58 -12.56
C GLN A 20 1.11 2.19 -11.96
N CYS A 21 1.90 1.89 -10.95
CA CYS A 21 1.83 0.64 -10.23
C CYS A 21 0.65 0.79 -9.28
N THR A 22 -0.38 -0.01 -9.53
CA THR A 22 -1.55 -0.09 -8.65
C THR A 22 -1.15 -0.53 -7.24
N VAL A 23 -0.09 -1.33 -7.13
CA VAL A 23 0.46 -1.86 -5.88
C VAL A 23 1.96 -1.59 -5.83
N ASN A 24 2.40 -0.95 -4.75
CA ASN A 24 3.81 -0.63 -4.51
C ASN A 24 4.33 -1.38 -3.28
N ASP A 25 5.57 -1.85 -3.34
CA ASP A 25 6.30 -2.21 -2.14
C ASP A 25 6.66 -0.92 -1.37
N ALA A 26 6.43 -0.94 -0.06
CA ALA A 26 6.87 0.10 0.86
C ALA A 26 8.07 -0.42 1.66
N SER A 27 9.18 0.28 1.64
CA SER A 27 10.35 -0.05 2.47
C SER A 27 10.78 1.17 3.26
N SER A 28 11.53 0.97 4.34
CA SER A 28 12.08 2.08 5.12
C SER A 28 13.00 2.95 4.25
N ALA A 29 12.76 4.26 4.22
CA ALA A 29 13.52 5.16 3.36
C ALA A 29 14.95 5.34 3.89
N GLN A 30 15.92 4.64 3.29
CA GLN A 30 17.31 4.71 3.71
C GLN A 30 17.91 6.10 3.45
N LEU A 31 18.83 6.54 4.32
CA LEU A 31 19.49 7.84 4.20
C LEU A 31 20.40 7.87 2.97
N ASP A 32 20.19 8.85 2.09
CA ASP A 32 21.12 9.17 1.02
C ASP A 32 22.36 9.84 1.61
N SER A 33 23.56 9.34 1.29
CA SER A 33 24.81 9.86 1.86
C SER A 33 25.15 11.29 1.42
N THR A 34 24.55 11.76 0.32
CA THR A 34 24.80 13.07 -0.28
C THR A 34 23.69 14.05 0.07
N PHE A 35 22.44 13.63 -0.05
CA PHE A 35 21.27 14.51 0.05
C PHE A 35 20.35 14.20 1.24
N GLY A 36 20.56 13.08 1.94
CA GLY A 36 19.77 12.70 3.08
C GLY A 36 20.09 13.54 4.33
N PRO A 37 19.18 13.55 5.32
CA PRO A 37 19.46 14.12 6.63
C PRO A 37 20.47 13.27 7.40
N THR A 38 20.99 13.82 8.51
CA THR A 38 22.01 13.13 9.35
C THR A 38 21.46 11.98 10.18
N THR A 39 20.14 11.92 10.39
CA THR A 39 19.46 10.91 11.23
C THR A 39 18.14 10.47 10.59
N GLY A 40 17.63 9.31 11.03
CA GLY A 40 16.44 8.67 10.50
C GLY A 40 16.78 7.37 9.76
N GLY A 41 15.97 7.00 8.78
CA GLY A 41 16.15 5.76 8.01
C GLY A 41 15.13 4.67 8.33
N ASP A 42 14.33 4.88 9.38
CA ASP A 42 13.24 3.99 9.78
C ASP A 42 11.94 4.32 9.04
N ALA A 43 11.06 3.33 8.85
CA ALA A 43 9.79 3.51 8.16
C ALA A 43 8.78 4.33 8.99
N LEU A 44 8.76 4.09 10.31
CA LEU A 44 7.93 4.82 11.27
C LEU A 44 8.76 5.24 12.48
N THR A 45 8.68 6.51 12.86
CA THR A 45 9.36 7.06 14.05
C THR A 45 8.37 7.82 14.94
N PHE A 46 8.21 7.38 16.18
CA PHE A 46 7.54 8.11 17.24
C PHE A 46 8.56 9.02 17.92
N ASN A 47 8.28 10.32 17.98
CA ASN A 47 9.21 11.29 18.54
C ASN A 47 9.11 11.46 20.07
N ASN A 48 8.44 10.53 20.76
CA ASN A 48 8.38 10.46 22.22
C ASN A 48 8.74 9.08 22.74
N ASN A 49 9.18 9.01 24.00
CA ASN A 49 9.48 7.75 24.66
C ASN A 49 8.19 7.08 25.15
N LEU A 50 7.52 6.34 24.26
CA LEU A 50 6.30 5.58 24.60
C LEU A 50 6.57 4.41 25.55
N GLY A 51 7.79 3.84 25.46
CA GLY A 51 8.16 2.54 26.04
C GLY A 51 7.97 2.37 27.55
N ASN A 52 7.86 3.46 28.33
CA ASN A 52 7.68 3.37 29.78
C ASN A 52 6.24 3.08 30.21
N GLN A 53 5.25 3.41 29.39
CA GLN A 53 3.83 3.27 29.75
C GLN A 53 3.14 2.21 28.90
N ILE A 54 3.49 2.11 27.61
CA ILE A 54 3.01 1.09 26.69
C ILE A 54 4.23 0.53 25.97
N GLN A 55 4.28 -0.80 25.78
CA GLN A 55 5.40 -1.51 25.15
C GLN A 55 5.49 -1.23 23.63
N ILE A 56 5.70 0.03 23.25
CA ILE A 56 5.86 0.49 21.88
C ILE A 56 7.28 1.07 21.75
N ALA A 57 8.03 0.61 20.75
CA ALA A 57 9.33 1.18 20.39
C ALA A 57 9.19 2.54 19.73
N ASN A 58 10.26 3.34 19.74
CA ASN A 58 10.23 4.64 19.06
C ASN A 58 10.40 4.52 17.55
N ASN A 59 10.98 3.43 17.04
CA ASN A 59 11.26 3.26 15.62
C ASN A 59 10.78 1.89 15.14
N TYR A 60 10.26 1.82 13.93
CA TYR A 60 9.78 0.59 13.30
C TYR A 60 10.15 0.52 11.82
N ASN A 61 10.40 -0.70 11.36
CA ASN A 61 10.62 -1.05 9.96
C ASN A 61 9.69 -2.20 9.54
N PHE A 62 9.43 -2.34 8.24
CA PHE A 62 8.65 -3.48 7.74
C PHE A 62 9.45 -4.78 7.84
N VAL A 63 8.77 -5.88 8.22
CA VAL A 63 9.37 -7.23 8.27
C VAL A 63 9.69 -7.76 6.87
N SER A 64 8.80 -7.52 5.90
CA SER A 64 8.90 -8.04 4.54
C SER A 64 8.34 -7.06 3.50
N ASN A 65 8.82 -5.82 3.52
CA ASN A 65 8.17 -4.66 2.88
C ASN A 65 6.70 -4.50 3.33
N GLY A 66 6.21 -3.26 3.34
CA GLY A 66 4.79 -2.97 3.34
C GLY A 66 4.26 -2.97 1.91
N VAL A 67 2.96 -2.73 1.78
CA VAL A 67 2.28 -2.54 0.51
C VAL A 67 1.53 -1.22 0.52
N VAL A 68 1.67 -0.43 -0.53
CA VAL A 68 0.80 0.73 -0.82
C VAL A 68 -0.05 0.41 -2.03
N GLN A 69 -1.35 0.20 -1.80
CA GLN A 69 -2.35 0.04 -2.84
C GLN A 69 -2.96 1.41 -3.18
N SER A 70 -3.08 1.72 -4.48
CA SER A 70 -3.67 2.96 -4.99
C SER A 70 -4.98 2.66 -5.74
N ASN A 71 -6.02 3.45 -5.47
CA ASN A 71 -7.26 3.45 -6.25
C ASN A 71 -7.23 4.63 -7.23
N GLY A 72 -6.58 4.44 -8.38
CA GLY A 72 -6.44 5.48 -9.41
C GLY A 72 -5.77 6.78 -8.96
N GLY A 73 -5.01 6.73 -7.87
CA GLY A 73 -4.38 7.89 -7.27
C GLY A 73 -5.30 8.74 -6.38
N ASP A 74 -6.57 8.39 -6.21
CA ASP A 74 -7.50 9.12 -5.33
C ASP A 74 -7.42 8.66 -3.88
N ASN A 75 -7.12 7.39 -3.64
CA ASN A 75 -6.96 6.84 -2.30
C ASN A 75 -5.71 5.97 -2.23
N LEU A 76 -5.05 5.97 -1.07
CA LEU A 76 -3.93 5.09 -0.76
C LEU A 76 -4.25 4.25 0.47
N VAL A 77 -3.84 2.98 0.45
CA VAL A 77 -3.86 2.11 1.62
C VAL A 77 -2.46 1.56 1.82
N LEU A 78 -1.80 1.98 2.91
CA LEU A 78 -0.53 1.46 3.37
C LEU A 78 -0.78 0.33 4.37
N THR A 79 -0.26 -0.85 4.10
CA THR A 79 -0.33 -2.01 5.01
C THR A 79 1.04 -2.66 5.16
N GLY A 80 1.21 -3.45 6.23
CA GLY A 80 2.38 -4.31 6.40
C GLY A 80 2.59 -4.70 7.85
N THR A 81 3.48 -5.67 8.09
CA THR A 81 3.93 -5.98 9.45
C THR A 81 5.17 -5.17 9.80
N LEU A 82 5.08 -4.42 10.90
CA LEU A 82 6.17 -3.64 11.47
C LEU A 82 6.89 -4.42 12.56
N THR A 83 8.21 -4.27 12.61
CA THR A 83 9.08 -4.75 13.70
C THR A 83 9.82 -3.57 14.32
N PRO A 84 10.00 -3.53 15.65
CA PRO A 84 10.81 -2.53 16.32
C PRO A 84 12.22 -2.46 15.72
N ALA A 85 12.67 -1.25 15.41
CA ALA A 85 14.04 -0.98 15.01
C ALA A 85 14.88 -0.63 16.26
N ASN A 86 16.06 -1.22 16.36
CA ASN A 86 17.07 -0.86 17.38
C ASN A 86 16.56 -0.90 18.84
N SER A 87 15.63 -1.80 19.16
CA SER A 87 15.05 -1.91 20.51
C SER A 87 15.14 -3.34 21.06
N SER A 88 15.10 -3.49 22.38
CA SER A 88 14.96 -4.80 23.04
C SER A 88 13.54 -5.36 22.96
N LEU A 89 12.57 -4.57 22.49
CA LEU A 89 11.20 -5.01 22.30
C LEU A 89 11.14 -5.94 21.07
N THR A 90 10.38 -7.02 21.20
CA THR A 90 10.17 -8.02 20.14
C THR A 90 8.77 -7.98 19.56
N ASP A 91 7.89 -7.14 20.11
CA ASP A 91 6.50 -7.08 19.70
C ASP A 91 6.37 -6.42 18.32
N LYS A 92 5.69 -7.13 17.42
CA LYS A 92 5.43 -6.69 16.05
C LYS A 92 4.04 -6.10 15.97
N PHE A 93 3.83 -5.24 14.99
CA PHE A 93 2.52 -4.64 14.76
C PHE A 93 2.03 -4.89 13.34
N SER A 94 0.75 -5.21 13.18
CA SER A 94 0.05 -5.04 11.91
C SER A 94 -0.24 -3.55 11.73
N LEU A 95 0.28 -2.93 10.67
CA LEU A 95 -0.07 -1.58 10.26
C LEU A 95 -1.13 -1.63 9.16
N ARG A 96 -2.11 -0.74 9.29
CA ARG A 96 -2.99 -0.33 8.21
C ARG A 96 -3.28 1.16 8.33
N ALA A 97 -2.95 1.93 7.31
CA ALA A 97 -3.26 3.35 7.22
C ALA A 97 -3.91 3.65 5.87
N ALA A 98 -5.06 4.32 5.90
CA ALA A 98 -5.79 4.70 4.71
C ALA A 98 -5.74 6.21 4.54
N PHE A 99 -5.64 6.65 3.29
CA PHE A 99 -5.51 8.06 2.93
C PHE A 99 -6.39 8.40 1.73
N VAL A 100 -6.89 9.63 1.70
CA VAL A 100 -7.64 10.20 0.57
C VAL A 100 -6.89 11.41 0.00
N ARG A 101 -6.89 11.57 -1.31
CA ARG A 101 -6.23 12.68 -1.99
C ARG A 101 -6.76 14.01 -1.47
N THR A 102 -5.86 14.94 -1.23
CA THR A 102 -6.16 16.30 -0.80
C THR A 102 -5.38 17.32 -1.62
N THR A 103 -5.65 18.61 -1.38
CA THR A 103 -4.85 19.71 -1.91
C THR A 103 -3.52 19.83 -1.16
N THR A 104 -2.53 20.50 -1.77
CA THR A 104 -1.25 20.78 -1.13
C THR A 104 -1.44 21.46 0.24
N PRO A 105 -0.84 20.93 1.32
CA PRO A 105 -0.90 21.54 2.64
C PRO A 105 -0.10 22.85 2.67
N SER A 106 -0.33 23.68 3.70
CA SER A 106 0.43 24.93 3.89
C SER A 106 1.92 24.68 4.16
N ASP A 107 2.26 23.54 4.76
CA ASP A 107 3.64 23.12 5.01
C ASP A 107 3.95 21.82 4.27
N VAL A 108 4.82 21.92 3.27
CA VAL A 108 5.30 20.78 2.49
C VAL A 108 6.61 20.31 3.09
N LYS A 109 6.65 19.06 3.55
CA LYS A 109 7.77 18.48 4.28
C LYS A 109 9.01 18.35 3.36
N ARG A 110 10.03 19.19 3.57
CA ARG A 110 11.29 19.17 2.79
C ARG A 110 12.48 18.83 3.69
N GLU A 111 12.73 17.54 3.88
CA GLU A 111 13.78 17.04 4.79
C GLU A 111 15.12 16.70 4.12
N LEU A 112 15.17 16.66 2.79
CA LEU A 112 16.46 16.48 2.10
C LEU A 112 17.30 17.74 2.26
N GLN A 113 18.60 17.61 2.06
CA GLN A 113 19.50 18.76 1.97
C GLN A 113 19.08 19.69 0.83
N ALA A 114 19.27 20.99 1.00
CA ALA A 114 18.77 22.02 0.10
C ALA A 114 19.11 21.75 -1.38
N GLY A 115 20.33 21.27 -1.67
CA GLY A 115 20.81 20.95 -3.01
C GLY A 115 20.09 19.79 -3.72
N ALA A 116 19.23 19.04 -3.03
CA ALA A 116 18.39 18.02 -3.66
C ALA A 116 17.24 18.62 -4.47
N TYR A 117 16.78 19.83 -4.10
CA TYR A 117 15.58 20.45 -4.66
C TYR A 117 15.87 21.33 -5.89
N THR A 118 14.94 21.35 -6.85
CA THR A 118 15.06 22.14 -8.10
C THR A 118 15.26 23.63 -7.85
N SER A 119 14.72 24.18 -6.76
CA SER A 119 14.95 25.57 -6.35
C SER A 119 16.42 25.90 -6.07
N ASN A 120 17.26 24.89 -5.80
CA ASN A 120 18.69 25.00 -5.54
C ASN A 120 19.55 24.23 -6.57
N GLY A 121 18.98 23.93 -7.75
CA GLY A 121 19.68 23.22 -8.83
C GLY A 121 19.69 21.69 -8.70
N GLY A 122 18.95 21.12 -7.74
CA GLY A 122 18.74 19.68 -7.62
C GLY A 122 17.67 19.12 -8.56
N THR A 123 17.32 17.85 -8.36
CA THR A 123 16.39 17.10 -9.24
C THR A 123 15.00 16.87 -8.64
N VAL A 124 14.81 17.12 -7.34
CA VAL A 124 13.53 16.94 -6.65
C VAL A 124 12.66 18.16 -6.86
N ASP A 125 11.51 17.99 -7.51
CA ASP A 125 10.51 19.05 -7.72
C ASP A 125 9.26 18.79 -6.86
N PRO A 126 9.09 19.47 -5.72
CA PRO A 126 7.92 19.31 -4.86
C PRO A 126 6.59 19.69 -5.51
N SER A 127 6.59 20.44 -6.62
CA SER A 127 5.34 20.77 -7.35
C SER A 127 4.73 19.56 -8.06
N THR A 128 5.51 18.48 -8.22
CA THR A 128 5.06 17.22 -8.82
C THR A 128 4.47 16.24 -7.80
N TRP A 129 4.54 16.55 -6.51
CA TRP A 129 4.07 15.65 -5.45
C TRP A 129 2.55 15.63 -5.37
N SER A 130 2.00 14.46 -5.00
CA SER A 130 0.61 14.30 -4.62
C SER A 130 0.47 14.30 -3.10
N PHE A 131 -0.65 14.81 -2.60
CA PHE A 131 -0.89 14.95 -1.16
C PHE A 131 -2.15 14.20 -0.74
N TYR A 132 -2.13 13.60 0.44
CA TYR A 132 -3.23 12.79 0.96
C TYR A 132 -3.44 13.04 2.45
N GLN A 133 -4.70 13.16 2.85
CA GLN A 133 -5.13 13.22 4.26
C GLN A 133 -5.35 11.82 4.78
N ILE A 134 -5.02 11.60 6.05
CA ILE A 134 -5.28 10.32 6.71
C ILE A 134 -6.77 10.16 6.99
N LEU A 135 -7.28 8.94 6.88
CA LEU A 135 -8.63 8.54 7.30
C LEU A 135 -8.52 7.87 8.67
N PRO A 136 -8.78 8.56 9.79
CA PRO A 136 -8.52 8.03 11.14
C PRO A 136 -9.31 6.75 11.44
N ASP A 137 -10.58 6.71 11.03
CA ASP A 137 -11.47 5.56 11.25
C ASP A 137 -11.06 4.30 10.47
N ASN A 138 -10.14 4.44 9.51
CA ASN A 138 -9.59 3.36 8.70
C ASN A 138 -8.09 3.13 8.96
N THR A 139 -7.52 3.81 9.97
CA THR A 139 -6.10 3.74 10.29
C THR A 139 -5.84 3.20 11.69
N LYS A 140 -5.11 2.08 11.76
CA LYS A 140 -4.72 1.44 13.01
C LYS A 140 -3.40 0.68 12.87
N MET A 141 -2.66 0.65 13.96
CA MET A 141 -1.54 -0.23 14.19
C MET A 141 -1.89 -1.13 15.38
N VAL A 142 -1.88 -2.45 15.22
CA VAL A 142 -2.31 -3.41 16.25
C VAL A 142 -1.19 -4.38 16.56
N SER A 143 -0.86 -4.55 17.84
CA SER A 143 0.16 -5.51 18.27
C SER A 143 -0.24 -6.94 17.91
N LEU A 144 0.72 -7.71 17.42
CA LEU A 144 0.54 -9.11 17.06
C LEU A 144 0.57 -10.04 18.29
N THR A 145 1.06 -9.57 19.44
CA THR A 145 1.11 -10.37 20.67
C THR A 145 0.10 -9.94 21.74
N ASN A 146 -0.29 -8.66 21.77
CA ASN A 146 -1.34 -8.14 22.63
C ASN A 146 -2.35 -7.32 21.80
N PRO A 147 -3.46 -7.91 21.32
CA PRO A 147 -4.46 -7.20 20.52
C PRO A 147 -5.11 -5.98 21.19
N ASN A 148 -4.97 -5.81 22.52
CA ASN A 148 -5.41 -4.61 23.22
C ASN A 148 -4.43 -3.43 23.05
N THR A 149 -3.19 -3.69 22.64
CA THR A 149 -2.20 -2.68 22.27
C THR A 149 -2.48 -2.18 20.86
N VAL A 150 -3.10 -1.01 20.77
CA VAL A 150 -3.53 -0.36 19.52
C VAL A 150 -2.99 1.06 19.46
N VAL A 151 -2.47 1.45 18.30
CA VAL A 151 -2.15 2.84 17.98
C VAL A 151 -3.07 3.30 16.86
N THR A 152 -3.79 4.38 17.10
CA THR A 152 -4.60 5.10 16.11
C THR A 152 -3.86 6.37 15.70
N MET A 153 -4.07 6.81 14.46
CA MET A 153 -3.43 8.00 13.91
C MET A 153 -4.48 8.98 13.41
N SER A 154 -4.20 10.27 13.54
CA SER A 154 -5.04 11.35 13.04
C SER A 154 -4.20 12.43 12.35
N GLU A 155 -4.88 13.28 11.58
CA GLU A 155 -4.24 14.30 10.76
C GLU A 155 -3.38 15.24 11.62
N ASN A 156 -2.17 15.55 11.15
CA ASN A 156 -1.41 16.67 11.69
C ASN A 156 -1.92 17.97 11.04
N PRO A 157 -2.20 19.03 11.81
CA PRO A 157 -2.80 20.26 11.27
C PRO A 157 -1.96 20.96 10.19
N ASN A 158 -0.65 20.69 10.12
CA ASN A 158 0.27 21.40 9.23
C ASN A 158 0.73 20.58 8.04
N THR A 159 0.68 19.24 8.12
CA THR A 159 1.28 18.35 7.12
C THR A 159 0.31 17.25 6.70
N ALA A 160 0.32 16.93 5.40
CA ALA A 160 -0.36 15.77 4.83
C ALA A 160 0.68 14.68 4.48
N LEU A 161 0.22 13.47 4.14
CA LEU A 161 1.07 12.50 3.46
C LEU A 161 1.44 13.06 2.08
N GLN A 162 2.73 13.20 1.77
CA GLN A 162 3.22 13.59 0.45
C GLN A 162 3.82 12.38 -0.27
N VAL A 163 3.59 12.28 -1.57
CA VAL A 163 4.03 11.15 -2.41
C VAL A 163 4.68 11.66 -3.70
N GLY A 164 5.87 11.14 -4.01
CA GLY A 164 6.62 11.49 -5.22
C GLY A 164 8.14 11.26 -5.07
N VAL A 165 8.89 11.65 -6.12
CA VAL A 165 10.35 11.58 -6.13
C VAL A 165 10.93 12.49 -5.05
N GLY A 166 11.75 11.94 -4.16
CA GLY A 166 12.32 12.64 -3.01
C GLY A 166 11.32 12.95 -1.88
N ALA A 167 10.04 12.61 -2.05
CA ALA A 167 9.00 12.93 -1.07
C ALA A 167 9.13 12.12 0.23
N ASN A 168 9.92 11.05 0.26
CA ASN A 168 10.23 10.32 1.49
C ASN A 168 11.15 11.11 2.45
N GLY A 169 11.80 12.18 1.98
CA GLY A 169 12.63 13.06 2.81
C GLY A 169 13.99 12.48 3.23
N LYS A 170 14.34 11.26 2.84
CA LYS A 170 15.59 10.57 3.22
C LYS A 170 16.54 10.31 2.04
N ASN A 171 16.00 10.12 0.83
CA ASN A 171 16.77 9.91 -0.40
C ASN A 171 16.05 10.44 -1.65
N LEU A 172 16.69 10.34 -2.82
CA LEU A 172 16.15 10.80 -4.11
C LEU A 172 15.17 9.81 -4.79
N GLN A 173 14.84 8.69 -4.14
CA GLN A 173 13.93 7.71 -4.73
C GLN A 173 12.47 8.19 -4.64
N ASN A 174 11.59 7.55 -5.40
CA ASN A 174 10.16 7.72 -5.19
C ASN A 174 9.77 7.21 -3.79
N GLY A 175 8.87 7.91 -3.14
CA GLY A 175 8.46 7.52 -1.80
C GLY A 175 7.32 8.35 -1.24
N ALA A 176 7.04 8.13 0.04
CA ALA A 176 6.05 8.88 0.78
C ALA A 176 6.57 9.28 2.16
N SER A 177 6.13 10.44 2.65
CA SER A 177 6.31 10.79 4.06
C SER A 177 5.21 11.69 4.61
N GLY A 178 5.10 11.79 5.93
CA GLY A 178 4.15 12.68 6.59
C GLY A 178 4.22 12.55 8.11
N TRP A 179 3.82 13.61 8.81
CA TRP A 179 3.62 13.57 10.26
C TRP A 179 2.16 13.39 10.60
N PHE A 180 1.88 12.58 11.61
CA PHE A 180 0.53 12.34 12.10
C PHE A 180 0.49 12.43 13.61
N GLN A 181 -0.63 12.90 14.15
CA GLN A 181 -0.91 12.73 15.57
C GLN A 181 -1.22 11.26 15.83
N PHE A 182 -1.02 10.80 17.06
CA PHE A 182 -1.35 9.42 17.42
C PHE A 182 -1.89 9.29 18.84
N LYS A 183 -2.64 8.21 19.05
CA LYS A 183 -3.09 7.76 20.35
C LYS A 183 -2.83 6.27 20.46
N ALA A 184 -2.08 5.87 21.47
CA ALA A 184 -1.83 4.48 21.80
C ALA A 184 -2.61 4.06 23.05
N THR A 185 -3.11 2.83 23.06
CA THR A 185 -3.82 2.21 24.18
C THR A 185 -3.35 0.77 24.36
N ASP A 186 -3.31 0.24 25.58
CA ASP A 186 -3.07 -1.19 25.87
C ASP A 186 -4.27 -1.92 26.50
N GLY A 187 -5.44 -1.27 26.42
CA GLY A 187 -6.67 -1.64 27.12
C GLY A 187 -6.91 -0.80 28.37
N SER A 188 -5.89 -0.64 29.24
CA SER A 188 -6.04 0.04 30.54
C SER A 188 -5.35 1.40 30.60
N VAL A 189 -4.26 1.54 29.87
CA VAL A 189 -3.46 2.74 29.74
C VAL A 189 -3.74 3.34 28.38
N SER A 190 -3.88 4.67 28.34
CA SER A 190 -3.92 5.43 27.09
C SER A 190 -2.90 6.54 27.17
N ILE A 191 -2.07 6.62 26.14
CA ILE A 191 -1.16 7.73 25.88
C ILE A 191 -1.58 8.37 24.56
N GLN A 192 -1.57 9.69 24.52
CA GLN A 192 -1.94 10.46 23.36
C GLN A 192 -0.86 11.52 23.14
N SER A 193 -0.57 11.83 21.89
CA SER A 193 0.22 13.01 21.55
C SER A 193 -0.35 14.23 22.29
N GLY A 194 0.47 14.91 23.10
CA GLY A 194 0.03 16.01 23.96
C GLY A 194 -0.71 17.12 23.20
N ASN A 195 -1.63 17.82 23.88
CA ASN A 195 -2.43 18.93 23.32
C ASN A 195 -1.62 20.22 23.02
N GLY A 196 -0.30 20.15 22.82
CA GLY A 196 0.51 21.37 22.64
C GLY A 196 2.01 21.17 22.36
N GLU A 197 2.58 20.00 22.60
CA GLU A 197 3.92 19.66 22.14
C GLU A 197 3.79 18.69 20.96
N MET A 198 4.63 18.87 19.93
CA MET A 198 4.53 18.22 18.61
C MET A 198 4.82 16.72 18.68
N GLU A 199 4.15 15.95 19.53
CA GLU A 199 4.28 14.50 19.53
C GLU A 199 3.61 13.96 18.26
N VAL A 200 4.41 13.38 17.37
CA VAL A 200 3.98 12.87 16.08
C VAL A 200 4.57 11.49 15.85
N VAL A 201 3.86 10.71 15.04
CA VAL A 201 4.44 9.59 14.31
C VAL A 201 4.83 10.09 12.93
N ASP A 202 6.09 9.93 12.58
CA ASP A 202 6.64 10.22 11.25
C ASP A 202 6.63 8.94 10.41
N ILE A 203 6.14 9.04 9.18
CA ILE A 203 6.24 7.98 8.18
C ILE A 203 7.29 8.40 7.15
N ASN A 204 8.25 7.54 6.82
CA ASN A 204 9.26 7.77 5.78
C ASN A 204 9.53 6.48 5.00
N ILE A 205 8.92 6.33 3.83
CA ILE A 205 8.99 5.08 3.06
C ILE A 205 9.42 5.31 1.62
N ASN A 206 10.27 4.43 1.10
CA ASN A 206 10.50 4.33 -0.34
C ASN A 206 9.37 3.51 -0.97
N LEU A 207 8.96 3.91 -2.17
CA LEU A 207 7.93 3.24 -2.95
C LEU A 207 8.54 2.76 -4.27
N GLY A 208 8.48 1.45 -4.47
CA GLY A 208 8.78 0.80 -5.75
C GLY A 208 7.58 0.00 -6.23
N CYS A 209 7.46 -0.22 -7.53
CA CYS A 209 6.50 -1.19 -8.04
C CYS A 209 6.74 -2.53 -7.36
N SER A 210 5.68 -3.11 -6.80
CA SER A 210 5.86 -4.36 -6.08
C SER A 210 6.27 -5.45 -7.04
N SER A 211 7.48 -6.00 -6.89
CA SER A 211 7.91 -7.14 -7.72
C SER A 211 7.00 -8.37 -7.57
N THR A 212 6.21 -8.41 -6.49
CA THR A 212 5.22 -9.46 -6.22
C THR A 212 3.94 -9.28 -7.05
N PHE A 213 3.53 -8.05 -7.32
CA PHE A 213 2.36 -7.69 -8.13
C PHE A 213 2.73 -7.14 -9.52
N ASP A 214 4.02 -7.08 -9.85
CA ASP A 214 4.53 -6.54 -11.10
C ASP A 214 4.42 -7.60 -12.19
N CYS A 215 3.22 -7.70 -12.74
CA CYS A 215 3.01 -8.36 -14.00
C CYS A 215 3.00 -7.31 -15.09
N VAL A 216 4.03 -7.29 -15.93
CA VAL A 216 4.17 -6.32 -17.03
C VAL A 216 2.96 -6.30 -17.97
N SER A 217 2.28 -7.45 -18.14
CA SER A 217 1.05 -7.58 -18.95
C SER A 217 -0.21 -7.12 -18.21
N ASN A 218 -0.13 -6.86 -16.90
CA ASN A 218 -1.23 -6.67 -15.96
C ASN A 218 -2.27 -7.80 -15.97
N THR A 219 -1.91 -8.96 -16.53
CA THR A 219 -2.79 -10.11 -16.71
C THR A 219 -2.16 -11.33 -16.08
N TYR A 220 -2.94 -12.03 -15.26
CA TYR A 220 -2.53 -13.25 -14.59
C TYR A 220 -3.41 -14.38 -15.08
N THR A 221 -2.83 -15.53 -15.39
CA THR A 221 -3.60 -16.76 -15.49
C THR A 221 -4.00 -17.23 -14.10
N ILE A 222 -5.16 -17.87 -13.99
CA ILE A 222 -5.61 -18.50 -12.76
C ILE A 222 -5.76 -20.01 -12.91
N SER A 223 -5.49 -20.71 -11.82
CA SER A 223 -5.76 -22.14 -11.67
C SER A 223 -6.31 -22.40 -10.27
N LYS A 224 -6.98 -23.53 -10.05
CA LYS A 224 -7.31 -23.98 -8.69
C LYS A 224 -6.10 -23.91 -7.76
N ALA A 225 -6.29 -23.35 -6.57
CA ALA A 225 -5.29 -23.40 -5.53
C ALA A 225 -5.13 -24.84 -5.00
N SER A 226 -3.97 -25.44 -5.25
CA SER A 226 -3.69 -26.81 -4.81
C SER A 226 -3.34 -26.83 -3.32
N ILE A 227 -3.80 -27.85 -2.58
CA ILE A 227 -3.48 -27.95 -1.14
C ILE A 227 -1.98 -28.19 -0.91
N ASP A 228 -1.38 -27.36 -0.06
CA ASP A 228 -0.10 -27.62 0.58
C ASP A 228 -0.35 -28.14 2.01
N LYS A 229 -0.21 -29.46 2.20
CA LYS A 229 -0.42 -30.11 3.50
C LYS A 229 0.58 -29.68 4.58
N SER A 230 1.67 -28.99 4.22
CA SER A 230 2.58 -28.40 5.20
C SER A 230 2.07 -27.07 5.77
N LEU A 231 1.08 -26.44 5.11
CA LEU A 231 0.54 -25.14 5.47
C LEU A 231 -0.93 -25.17 5.87
N THR A 232 -1.72 -26.18 5.49
CA THR A 232 -3.14 -26.30 5.85
C THR A 232 -3.51 -27.73 6.29
N ASP A 233 -4.52 -27.84 7.15
CA ASP A 233 -5.15 -29.12 7.56
C ASP A 233 -6.34 -29.51 6.67
N GLN A 234 -6.68 -28.67 5.68
CA GLN A 234 -7.78 -28.89 4.77
C GLN A 234 -7.55 -30.11 3.87
N GLN A 235 -8.64 -30.82 3.57
CA GLN A 235 -8.60 -32.10 2.83
C GLN A 235 -9.02 -31.97 1.36
N ASN A 236 -9.68 -30.88 0.98
CA ASN A 236 -10.29 -30.70 -0.33
C ASN A 236 -9.76 -29.46 -1.06
N ASP A 237 -9.38 -29.65 -2.32
CA ASP A 237 -9.04 -28.60 -3.25
C ASP A 237 -10.24 -28.28 -4.16
N GLN A 238 -10.51 -27.00 -4.39
CA GLN A 238 -11.49 -26.54 -5.36
C GLN A 238 -11.15 -25.09 -5.75
N ALA A 239 -11.49 -24.71 -6.97
CA ALA A 239 -11.38 -23.33 -7.41
C ALA A 239 -12.57 -22.49 -6.93
N LEU A 240 -13.76 -23.09 -6.91
CA LEU A 240 -15.00 -22.49 -6.41
C LEU A 240 -15.77 -23.48 -5.53
N TYR A 241 -16.20 -23.03 -4.35
CA TYR A 241 -17.06 -23.77 -3.42
C TYR A 241 -18.37 -23.03 -3.21
N VAL A 242 -19.50 -23.73 -3.28
CA VAL A 242 -20.82 -23.20 -2.92
C VAL A 242 -21.19 -23.75 -1.55
N ASP A 243 -21.47 -22.86 -0.60
CA ASP A 243 -21.70 -23.19 0.81
C ASP A 243 -22.85 -24.18 1.04
N GLN A 244 -23.90 -24.03 0.23
CA GLN A 244 -25.13 -24.81 0.28
C GLN A 244 -25.43 -25.39 -1.11
N VAL A 245 -26.08 -26.56 -1.15
CA VAL A 245 -26.53 -27.15 -2.44
C VAL A 245 -27.55 -26.20 -3.05
N SER A 246 -27.18 -25.54 -4.14
CA SER A 246 -27.96 -24.48 -4.75
C SER A 246 -28.48 -24.87 -6.11
N THR A 247 -29.74 -24.50 -6.38
CA THR A 247 -30.39 -24.74 -7.66
C THR A 247 -29.80 -23.88 -8.77
N VAL A 248 -29.28 -22.68 -8.47
CA VAL A 248 -28.62 -21.82 -9.47
C VAL A 248 -27.26 -22.38 -9.90
N PHE A 249 -26.60 -23.15 -9.03
CA PHE A 249 -25.36 -23.89 -9.32
C PHE A 249 -25.60 -25.35 -9.77
N GLY A 250 -26.84 -25.73 -10.11
CA GLY A 250 -27.14 -27.06 -10.66
C GLY A 250 -27.04 -28.17 -9.62
N ASN A 251 -27.28 -27.83 -8.36
CA ASN A 251 -27.11 -28.69 -7.18
C ASN A 251 -25.68 -29.21 -6.99
N GLN A 252 -24.69 -28.47 -7.50
CA GLN A 252 -23.27 -28.78 -7.33
C GLN A 252 -22.66 -27.85 -6.28
N GLN A 253 -21.71 -28.36 -5.50
CA GLN A 253 -21.02 -27.57 -4.47
C GLN A 253 -19.55 -27.28 -4.77
N ARG A 254 -18.89 -28.07 -5.62
CA ARG A 254 -17.45 -27.97 -5.87
C ARG A 254 -17.16 -27.88 -7.35
N PHE A 255 -16.35 -26.90 -7.71
CA PHE A 255 -15.96 -26.66 -9.08
C PHE A 255 -14.44 -26.45 -9.18
N ASP A 256 -13.88 -26.86 -10.31
CA ASP A 256 -12.50 -26.61 -10.71
C ASP A 256 -12.47 -25.63 -11.89
N THR A 257 -11.33 -25.01 -12.18
CA THR A 257 -11.19 -24.14 -13.36
C THR A 257 -11.39 -24.94 -14.64
N SER A 258 -12.27 -24.48 -15.54
CA SER A 258 -12.58 -25.13 -16.81
C SER A 258 -11.42 -25.00 -17.80
N SER A 259 -11.06 -26.10 -18.46
CA SER A 259 -10.15 -26.05 -19.60
C SER A 259 -10.82 -25.34 -20.80
N GLY A 260 -10.04 -24.62 -21.60
CA GLY A 260 -10.53 -23.94 -22.81
C GLY A 260 -11.31 -22.64 -22.57
N THR A 261 -11.48 -22.21 -21.32
CA THR A 261 -11.99 -20.88 -20.97
C THR A 261 -10.82 -19.94 -20.66
N VAL A 262 -10.97 -18.66 -20.94
CA VAL A 262 -10.01 -17.64 -20.48
C VAL A 262 -10.18 -17.52 -18.97
N ASN A 263 -9.21 -18.07 -18.23
CA ASN A 263 -9.15 -18.03 -16.78
C ASN A 263 -8.08 -17.00 -16.39
N THR A 264 -8.48 -15.74 -16.32
CA THR A 264 -7.55 -14.65 -16.07
C THR A 264 -8.04 -13.64 -15.04
N ILE A 265 -7.08 -12.98 -14.43
CA ILE A 265 -7.26 -11.72 -13.72
C ILE A 265 -6.58 -10.63 -14.53
N SER A 266 -7.26 -9.52 -14.76
CA SER A 266 -6.64 -8.31 -15.33
C SER A 266 -6.81 -7.12 -14.40
N ILE A 267 -5.76 -6.31 -14.25
CA ILE A 267 -5.80 -5.05 -13.51
C ILE A 267 -5.91 -3.87 -14.49
N ASP A 268 -6.89 -2.99 -14.28
CA ASP A 268 -6.93 -1.68 -14.92
C ASP A 268 -5.96 -0.73 -14.20
N GLN A 269 -4.83 -0.39 -14.82
CA GLN A 269 -3.81 0.48 -14.21
C GLN A 269 -4.32 1.89 -13.89
N THR A 270 -5.37 2.35 -14.56
CA THR A 270 -5.89 3.73 -14.41
C THR A 270 -6.55 3.95 -13.06
N ASN A 271 -7.28 2.95 -12.58
CA ASN A 271 -8.09 3.03 -11.35
C ASN A 271 -7.77 1.90 -10.36
N GLY A 272 -6.95 0.93 -10.76
CA GLY A 272 -6.62 -0.23 -9.96
C GLY A 272 -7.73 -1.28 -9.87
N ASN A 273 -8.80 -1.18 -10.67
CA ASN A 273 -9.89 -2.15 -10.66
C ASN A 273 -9.38 -3.52 -11.16
N LEU A 274 -9.94 -4.58 -10.56
CA LEU A 274 -9.62 -5.96 -10.89
C LEU A 274 -10.80 -6.58 -11.63
N ARG A 275 -10.53 -7.32 -12.72
CA ARG A 275 -11.50 -8.17 -13.39
C ARG A 275 -11.03 -9.61 -13.33
N LEU A 276 -11.87 -10.50 -12.80
CA LEU A 276 -11.67 -11.95 -12.79
C LEU A 276 -12.62 -12.56 -13.83
N GLY A 277 -12.08 -13.03 -14.94
CA GLY A 277 -12.80 -13.83 -15.93
C GLY A 277 -12.43 -15.30 -15.75
N ALA A 278 -13.40 -16.16 -15.48
CA ALA A 278 -13.14 -17.58 -15.23
C ALA A 278 -14.31 -18.48 -15.63
N GLY A 279 -13.99 -19.65 -16.19
CA GLY A 279 -14.90 -20.77 -16.30
C GLY A 279 -14.67 -21.75 -15.17
N PHE A 280 -15.75 -22.27 -14.58
CA PHE A 280 -15.71 -23.28 -13.53
C PHE A 280 -16.53 -24.50 -13.95
N THR A 281 -15.96 -25.70 -13.87
CA THR A 281 -16.62 -26.98 -14.18
C THR A 281 -16.84 -27.76 -12.89
N SER A 282 -18.05 -28.29 -12.69
CA SER A 282 -18.33 -29.10 -11.49
C SER A 282 -17.44 -30.35 -11.45
N ILE A 283 -16.93 -30.66 -10.27
CA ILE A 283 -16.09 -31.85 -10.04
C ILE A 283 -16.91 -33.14 -10.13
N SER A 284 -18.20 -33.11 -9.74
CA SER A 284 -19.08 -34.28 -9.73
C SER A 284 -19.89 -34.45 -11.02
N ASP A 285 -20.05 -33.40 -11.82
CA ASP A 285 -20.78 -33.44 -13.08
C ASP A 285 -20.18 -32.46 -14.10
N SER A 286 -19.35 -32.98 -15.02
CA SER A 286 -18.67 -32.16 -16.02
C SER A 286 -19.60 -31.51 -17.05
N SER A 287 -20.89 -31.88 -17.08
CA SER A 287 -21.89 -31.20 -17.90
C SER A 287 -22.36 -29.88 -17.30
N ILE A 288 -22.06 -29.61 -16.02
CA ILE A 288 -22.40 -28.36 -15.34
C ILE A 288 -21.18 -27.45 -15.32
N THR A 289 -21.28 -26.30 -15.99
CA THR A 289 -20.26 -25.26 -15.96
C THR A 289 -20.86 -23.89 -15.65
N VAL A 290 -20.08 -23.05 -14.97
CA VAL A 290 -20.43 -21.68 -14.61
C VAL A 290 -19.32 -20.75 -15.10
N ASN A 291 -19.69 -19.79 -15.95
CA ASN A 291 -18.76 -18.76 -16.42
C ASN A 291 -19.00 -17.47 -15.66
N CYS A 292 -17.95 -16.92 -15.07
CA CYS A 292 -17.98 -15.71 -14.28
C CYS A 292 -17.12 -14.62 -14.91
N ASP A 293 -17.67 -13.41 -14.97
CA ASP A 293 -16.97 -12.15 -15.21
C ASP A 293 -17.23 -11.26 -14.00
N LEU A 294 -16.31 -11.28 -13.04
CA LEU A 294 -16.41 -10.57 -11.78
C LEU A 294 -15.55 -9.33 -11.84
N ARG A 295 -16.09 -8.21 -11.38
CA ARG A 295 -15.38 -6.93 -11.30
C ARG A 295 -15.25 -6.51 -9.86
N PHE A 296 -14.09 -6.00 -9.51
CA PHE A 296 -13.79 -5.54 -8.16
C PHE A 296 -13.09 -4.19 -8.20
N SER A 297 -13.27 -3.42 -7.15
CA SER A 297 -12.57 -2.16 -6.93
C SER A 297 -11.68 -2.25 -5.69
N PRO A 298 -10.53 -1.55 -5.65
CA PRO A 298 -9.73 -1.44 -4.44
C PRO A 298 -10.61 -1.10 -3.24
N ALA A 299 -10.58 -1.97 -2.22
CA ALA A 299 -11.38 -1.76 -1.04
C ALA A 299 -10.70 -0.74 -0.13
N LEU A 300 -11.49 0.05 0.59
CA LEU A 300 -11.10 0.67 1.85
C LEU A 300 -11.73 -0.14 2.99
N PRO A 301 -11.21 -1.34 3.35
CA PRO A 301 -11.84 -2.13 4.42
C PRO A 301 -12.11 -1.30 5.69
N SER A 302 -13.14 -1.62 6.46
CA SER A 302 -13.32 -0.96 7.76
C SER A 302 -12.16 -1.29 8.70
N ALA A 303 -11.96 -0.50 9.77
CA ALA A 303 -10.99 -0.87 10.81
C ALA A 303 -11.31 -2.24 11.45
N ASN A 304 -12.52 -2.78 11.32
CA ASN A 304 -12.90 -4.08 11.87
C ASN A 304 -12.76 -5.24 10.88
N TYR A 305 -12.22 -4.99 9.68
CA TYR A 305 -11.92 -6.02 8.70
C TYR A 305 -11.03 -7.13 9.29
N GLN A 306 -11.35 -8.38 8.96
CA GLN A 306 -10.57 -9.57 9.27
C GLN A 306 -10.19 -10.27 7.97
N PRO A 307 -8.89 -10.46 7.67
CA PRO A 307 -8.49 -11.27 6.55
C PRO A 307 -8.95 -12.72 6.71
N LYS A 308 -9.24 -13.39 5.60
CA LYS A 308 -9.56 -14.81 5.57
C LYS A 308 -8.28 -15.62 5.77
N LEU A 309 -8.06 -16.08 7.00
CA LEU A 309 -6.87 -16.85 7.39
C LEU A 309 -7.21 -18.35 7.48
N GLU A 310 -7.06 -19.07 6.36
CA GLU A 310 -7.41 -20.50 6.25
C GLU A 310 -6.22 -21.47 6.37
N LEU A 311 -4.99 -20.96 6.36
CA LEU A 311 -3.81 -21.77 6.62
C LEU A 311 -3.64 -21.97 8.14
N MET A 312 -2.83 -22.96 8.53
CA MET A 312 -2.41 -23.14 9.90
C MET A 312 -1.69 -21.88 10.41
N ASN A 313 -1.85 -21.55 11.70
CA ASN A 313 -1.24 -20.35 12.28
C ASN A 313 0.29 -20.26 12.04
N SER A 314 0.98 -21.40 12.00
CA SER A 314 2.43 -21.49 11.72
C SER A 314 2.83 -21.06 10.30
N ALA A 315 1.88 -20.93 9.37
CA ALA A 315 2.14 -20.41 8.03
C ALA A 315 2.27 -18.87 8.03
N TYR A 316 1.63 -18.19 8.98
CA TYR A 316 1.56 -16.74 9.06
C TYR A 316 2.66 -16.13 9.94
N VAL A 317 3.06 -14.89 9.64
CA VAL A 317 4.08 -14.15 10.42
C VAL A 317 3.76 -14.04 11.91
N SER A 318 2.48 -13.97 12.29
CA SER A 318 2.02 -13.98 13.68
C SER A 318 2.33 -15.30 14.41
N GLY A 319 2.36 -16.42 13.69
CA GLY A 319 2.75 -17.74 14.20
C GLY A 319 4.19 -18.15 13.87
N GLY A 320 5.02 -17.21 13.40
CA GLY A 320 6.43 -17.47 13.02
C GLY A 320 6.64 -17.97 11.60
N GLY A 321 5.60 -18.00 10.77
CA GLY A 321 5.67 -18.35 9.36
C GLY A 321 6.14 -17.20 8.45
N SER A 322 6.02 -17.42 7.14
CA SER A 322 6.52 -16.48 6.11
C SER A 322 5.43 -15.73 5.34
N ILE A 323 4.15 -16.06 5.58
CA ILE A 323 3.02 -15.40 4.92
C ILE A 323 2.59 -14.21 5.78
N ASP A 324 2.59 -13.01 5.19
CA ASP A 324 2.13 -11.79 5.85
C ASP A 324 0.79 -11.32 5.25
N PRO A 325 -0.35 -11.56 5.91
CA PRO A 325 -1.65 -11.07 5.47
C PRO A 325 -1.73 -9.54 5.36
N ASN A 326 -0.84 -8.80 6.04
CA ASN A 326 -0.77 -7.34 5.92
C ASN A 326 -0.10 -6.89 4.62
N THR A 327 0.42 -7.80 3.80
CA THR A 327 0.93 -7.48 2.45
C THR A 327 -0.05 -7.87 1.34
N TRP A 328 -1.26 -8.32 1.69
CA TRP A 328 -2.29 -8.60 0.70
C TRP A 328 -2.97 -7.31 0.22
N ALA A 329 -3.35 -7.30 -1.06
CA ALA A 329 -4.23 -6.29 -1.62
C ALA A 329 -5.69 -6.72 -1.43
N TYR A 330 -6.57 -5.75 -1.18
CA TYR A 330 -7.98 -6.02 -0.87
C TYR A 330 -8.92 -5.34 -1.87
N TYR A 331 -9.98 -6.04 -2.24
CA TYR A 331 -10.96 -5.56 -3.21
C TYR A 331 -12.39 -5.91 -2.82
N THR A 332 -13.33 -5.02 -3.12
CA THR A 332 -14.77 -5.23 -2.93
C THR A 332 -15.43 -5.49 -4.28
N VAL A 333 -16.42 -6.38 -4.31
CA VAL A 333 -17.12 -6.71 -5.56
C VAL A 333 -17.96 -5.52 -6.07
N ASN A 334 -17.80 -5.18 -7.34
CA ASN A 334 -18.73 -4.32 -8.06
C ASN A 334 -19.89 -5.18 -8.55
N VAL A 335 -20.95 -5.26 -7.74
CA VAL A 335 -22.14 -6.07 -8.01
C VAL A 335 -22.75 -5.76 -9.38
N SER A 336 -22.91 -4.47 -9.72
CA SER A 336 -23.54 -4.05 -10.98
C SER A 336 -22.76 -4.43 -12.23
N GLY A 337 -21.44 -4.60 -12.10
CA GLY A 337 -20.55 -4.99 -13.19
C GLY A 337 -20.17 -6.47 -13.20
N SER A 338 -20.65 -7.26 -12.24
CA SER A 338 -20.28 -8.66 -12.07
C SER A 338 -21.41 -9.60 -12.51
N SER A 339 -21.06 -10.71 -13.13
CA SER A 339 -22.02 -11.72 -13.56
C SER A 339 -21.42 -13.12 -13.51
N CYS A 340 -22.25 -14.10 -13.15
CA CYS A 340 -21.94 -15.52 -13.31
C CYS A 340 -23.13 -16.19 -14.00
N THR A 341 -22.88 -17.00 -15.03
CA THR A 341 -23.93 -17.67 -15.81
C THR A 341 -23.58 -19.14 -15.99
N ARG A 342 -24.51 -20.02 -15.61
CA ARG A 342 -24.43 -21.45 -15.88
C ARG A 342 -24.65 -21.72 -17.37
N ASN A 343 -24.10 -22.82 -17.88
CA ASN A 343 -24.19 -23.20 -19.29
C ASN A 343 -25.60 -23.44 -19.86
N ASP A 344 -26.64 -23.55 -19.02
CA ASP A 344 -28.03 -23.58 -19.47
C ASP A 344 -28.71 -22.19 -19.50
N GLY A 345 -27.95 -21.12 -19.25
CA GLY A 345 -28.42 -19.74 -19.22
C GLY A 345 -28.91 -19.26 -17.85
N THR A 346 -28.89 -20.10 -16.81
CA THR A 346 -29.23 -19.67 -15.45
C THR A 346 -28.22 -18.65 -14.93
N VAL A 347 -28.70 -17.47 -14.53
CA VAL A 347 -27.85 -16.39 -14.00
C VAL A 347 -27.73 -16.51 -12.48
N VAL A 348 -26.50 -16.53 -11.97
CA VAL A 348 -26.19 -16.38 -10.55
C VAL A 348 -26.11 -14.88 -10.25
N THR A 349 -27.10 -14.36 -9.53
CA THR A 349 -27.15 -12.94 -9.16
C THR A 349 -26.35 -12.70 -7.89
N ILE A 350 -25.19 -12.06 -8.01
CA ILE A 350 -24.34 -11.68 -6.88
C ILE A 350 -24.96 -10.48 -6.17
N THR A 351 -24.87 -10.41 -4.84
CA THR A 351 -25.45 -9.32 -4.04
C THR A 351 -24.43 -8.54 -3.21
N GLY A 352 -23.21 -9.04 -3.05
CA GLY A 352 -22.12 -8.34 -2.36
C GLY A 352 -21.05 -9.27 -1.82
N ASP A 353 -20.09 -8.71 -1.08
CA ASP A 353 -19.13 -9.46 -0.29
C ASP A 353 -19.83 -10.09 0.93
N GLN A 354 -19.50 -11.33 1.30
CA GLN A 354 -20.07 -12.00 2.48
C GLN A 354 -19.38 -11.54 3.77
N ASP A 355 -20.12 -11.07 4.77
CA ASP A 355 -19.60 -10.72 6.11
C ASP A 355 -18.35 -9.81 6.14
N ASN A 356 -18.21 -8.91 5.15
CA ASN A 356 -17.00 -8.09 4.93
C ASN A 356 -15.73 -8.90 4.59
N MET A 357 -15.88 -10.13 4.09
CA MET A 357 -14.80 -10.95 3.51
C MET A 357 -14.52 -10.48 2.08
N TYR A 358 -13.85 -9.34 1.97
CA TYR A 358 -13.34 -8.81 0.70
C TYR A 358 -12.45 -9.82 -0.02
N LEU A 359 -12.34 -9.67 -1.33
CA LEU A 359 -11.33 -10.37 -2.10
C LEU A 359 -9.95 -9.98 -1.55
N GLN A 360 -9.15 -10.98 -1.20
CA GLN A 360 -7.77 -10.84 -0.77
C GLN A 360 -6.85 -11.43 -1.83
N TRP A 361 -5.81 -10.70 -2.22
CA TRP A 361 -4.88 -11.12 -3.27
C TRP A 361 -3.44 -10.92 -2.82
N GLY A 362 -2.64 -11.98 -2.88
CA GLY A 362 -1.28 -11.96 -2.37
C GLY A 362 -0.69 -13.35 -2.17
N LYS A 363 0.54 -13.41 -1.64
CA LYS A 363 1.17 -14.68 -1.28
C LYS A 363 0.39 -15.36 -0.15
N GLY A 364 -0.11 -16.57 -0.39
CA GLY A 364 -0.91 -17.35 0.55
C GLY A 364 -2.35 -16.88 0.73
N ALA A 365 -2.79 -15.86 -0.01
CA ALA A 365 -4.14 -15.31 0.13
C ALA A 365 -5.23 -16.25 -0.41
N ASN A 366 -4.85 -17.28 -1.19
CA ASN A 366 -5.76 -18.34 -1.63
C ASN A 366 -6.22 -19.30 -0.52
N GLY A 367 -5.57 -19.31 0.64
CA GLY A 367 -5.97 -20.13 1.79
C GLY A 367 -5.69 -21.64 1.69
N LYS A 368 -5.03 -22.11 0.62
CA LYS A 368 -4.70 -23.54 0.39
C LYS A 368 -3.20 -23.82 0.36
N ASN A 369 -2.36 -22.86 -0.03
CA ASN A 369 -0.92 -23.01 -0.14
C ASN A 369 -0.20 -21.66 0.06
N GLY A 370 1.13 -21.64 -0.13
CA GLY A 370 1.97 -20.44 -0.03
C GLY A 370 2.22 -19.71 -1.36
N ASN A 371 1.54 -20.09 -2.45
CA ASN A 371 1.68 -19.46 -3.76
C ASN A 371 1.02 -18.08 -3.78
N PHE A 372 1.35 -17.29 -4.79
CA PHE A 372 0.63 -16.05 -5.08
C PHE A 372 -0.76 -16.39 -5.63
N GLY A 373 -1.81 -15.93 -4.98
CA GLY A 373 -3.17 -16.32 -5.31
C GLY A 373 -4.20 -15.43 -4.62
N LEU A 374 -5.48 -15.68 -4.86
CA LEU A 374 -6.56 -14.92 -4.24
C LEU A 374 -7.64 -15.81 -3.65
N SER A 375 -8.40 -15.22 -2.72
CA SER A 375 -9.70 -15.75 -2.32
C SER A 375 -10.73 -14.66 -2.08
N VAL A 376 -12.01 -15.02 -2.17
CA VAL A 376 -13.15 -14.12 -1.88
C VAL A 376 -14.37 -14.93 -1.48
N TRP A 377 -15.26 -14.37 -0.65
CA TRP A 377 -16.61 -14.89 -0.40
C TRP A 377 -17.67 -13.92 -0.95
N LEU A 378 -18.57 -14.43 -1.80
CA LEU A 378 -19.59 -13.62 -2.46
C LEU A 378 -20.98 -14.14 -2.15
N ASN A 379 -21.86 -13.23 -1.72
CA ASN A 379 -23.27 -13.50 -1.57
C ASN A 379 -23.97 -13.59 -2.92
N TYR A 380 -24.99 -14.45 -3.01
CA TYR A 380 -25.84 -14.56 -4.19
C TYR A 380 -27.31 -14.78 -3.84
N VAL A 381 -28.18 -14.71 -4.84
CA VAL A 381 -29.62 -14.98 -4.70
C VAL A 381 -29.93 -16.43 -5.09
N ASP A 382 -30.51 -17.18 -4.15
CA ASP A 382 -31.25 -18.41 -4.41
C ASP A 382 -32.52 -18.40 -3.57
N ALA A 383 -33.69 -18.53 -4.21
CA ALA A 383 -34.98 -18.43 -3.53
C ALA A 383 -35.21 -19.54 -2.49
N ALA A 384 -34.46 -20.65 -2.58
CA ALA A 384 -34.57 -21.77 -1.65
C ALA A 384 -33.67 -21.66 -0.42
N LEU A 385 -32.71 -20.71 -0.40
CA LEU A 385 -31.65 -20.65 0.61
C LEU A 385 -31.69 -19.33 1.39
N THR A 386 -31.19 -19.37 2.62
CA THR A 386 -31.00 -18.17 3.45
C THR A 386 -29.53 -17.81 3.49
N ASN A 387 -29.20 -16.58 3.09
CA ASN A 387 -27.84 -16.03 3.06
C ASN A 387 -26.80 -16.93 2.37
N PRO A 388 -27.06 -17.43 1.15
CA PRO A 388 -26.12 -18.34 0.50
C PRO A 388 -24.92 -17.56 -0.06
N PHE A 389 -23.74 -18.19 -0.03
CA PHE A 389 -22.51 -17.62 -0.55
C PHE A 389 -21.66 -18.65 -1.28
N PHE A 390 -20.79 -18.20 -2.16
CA PHE A 390 -19.76 -19.06 -2.72
C PHE A 390 -18.39 -18.44 -2.47
N ASP A 391 -17.38 -19.29 -2.38
CA ASP A 391 -15.99 -18.87 -2.34
C ASP A 391 -15.26 -19.17 -3.64
N ILE A 392 -14.21 -18.40 -3.90
CA ILE A 392 -13.22 -18.69 -4.93
C ILE A 392 -11.87 -18.77 -4.23
N ASN A 393 -11.06 -19.77 -4.58
CA ASN A 393 -9.69 -19.95 -4.08
C ASN A 393 -8.79 -20.39 -5.24
N VAL A 394 -7.98 -19.46 -5.77
CA VAL A 394 -7.18 -19.70 -6.98
C VAL A 394 -5.73 -19.26 -6.80
N ASP A 395 -4.82 -20.02 -7.39
CA ASP A 395 -3.45 -19.59 -7.63
C ASP A 395 -3.42 -18.71 -8.87
N THR A 396 -2.50 -17.75 -8.87
CA THR A 396 -2.34 -16.77 -9.95
C THR A 396 -0.90 -16.76 -10.43
N VAL A 397 -0.70 -16.79 -11.75
CA VAL A 397 0.62 -16.73 -12.36
C VAL A 397 0.62 -15.61 -13.38
N CYS A 398 1.56 -14.68 -13.27
CA CYS A 398 1.71 -13.60 -14.23
C CYS A 398 1.87 -14.17 -15.65
N GLU A 399 1.06 -13.67 -16.59
CA GLU A 399 1.30 -13.92 -18.01
C GLU A 399 2.57 -13.18 -18.40
N THR A 400 3.70 -13.88 -18.41
CA THR A 400 4.86 -13.38 -19.14
C THR A 400 4.44 -13.31 -20.61
N ASN A 401 4.51 -12.12 -21.21
CA ASN A 401 4.44 -12.04 -22.67
C ASN A 401 5.44 -13.07 -23.19
N PRO A 402 5.04 -14.04 -24.04
CA PRO A 402 5.99 -15.01 -24.58
C PRO A 402 7.10 -14.19 -25.21
N SER A 403 8.30 -14.31 -24.63
CA SER A 403 9.50 -13.54 -24.94
C SER A 403 9.41 -12.96 -26.35
N THR A 404 9.08 -11.67 -26.47
CA THR A 404 9.57 -10.96 -27.65
C THR A 404 11.07 -11.00 -27.44
N ASN A 405 11.74 -11.94 -28.09
CA ASN A 405 13.18 -11.99 -28.24
C ASN A 405 13.58 -10.67 -28.93
N LEU A 406 13.60 -9.56 -28.20
CA LEU A 406 14.35 -8.41 -28.60
C LEU A 406 15.79 -8.90 -28.60
N PRO A 407 16.49 -8.86 -29.75
CA PRO A 407 17.85 -9.35 -29.83
C PRO A 407 18.65 -8.67 -28.70
N GLU A 408 19.38 -9.48 -27.92
CA GLU A 408 20.25 -8.98 -26.86
C GLU A 408 21.03 -7.78 -27.41
N THR A 409 20.71 -6.58 -26.93
CA THR A 409 21.64 -5.47 -27.09
C THR A 409 22.80 -5.82 -26.18
N SER A 410 23.91 -6.24 -26.76
CA SER A 410 25.14 -6.48 -26.03
C SER A 410 25.43 -5.23 -25.17
N PRO A 411 25.68 -5.39 -23.86
CA PRO A 411 25.99 -4.26 -23.00
C PRO A 411 27.19 -3.48 -23.59
N PRO A 412 27.24 -2.15 -23.45
CA PRO A 412 28.39 -1.38 -23.94
C PRO A 412 29.66 -1.97 -23.35
N THR A 413 30.54 -2.51 -24.19
CA THR A 413 31.74 -3.25 -23.77
C THR A 413 32.86 -2.36 -23.22
N GLU A 414 32.64 -1.05 -23.15
CA GLU A 414 33.55 -0.15 -22.44
C GLU A 414 32.83 0.45 -21.23
N GLN A 415 33.25 -0.02 -20.05
CA GLN A 415 33.03 0.66 -18.78
C GLN A 415 33.49 2.11 -18.94
N PRO A 416 32.70 3.12 -18.53
CA PRO A 416 33.16 4.51 -18.54
C PRO A 416 34.50 4.56 -17.81
N THR A 417 35.57 4.88 -18.54
CA THR A 417 36.89 5.02 -17.93
C THR A 417 36.82 6.20 -16.98
N ALA A 418 37.13 5.96 -15.71
CA ALA A 418 37.23 7.02 -14.71
C ALA A 418 38.15 8.12 -15.26
N PRO A 419 37.82 9.41 -15.10
CA PRO A 419 38.72 10.48 -15.51
C PRO A 419 40.10 10.23 -14.91
N PRO A 420 41.20 10.36 -15.68
CA PRO A 420 42.53 10.03 -15.22
C PRO A 420 42.88 10.79 -13.92
N ALA A 421 43.29 10.04 -12.90
CA ALA A 421 43.48 10.50 -11.52
C ALA A 421 44.76 11.32 -11.27
N THR A 422 45.46 11.77 -12.32
CA THR A 422 46.64 12.63 -12.19
C THR A 422 46.45 13.92 -12.98
N CYS A 423 46.08 14.97 -12.27
CA CYS A 423 46.14 16.31 -12.83
C CYS A 423 47.61 16.64 -13.11
N PRO A 424 48.00 17.03 -14.35
CA PRO A 424 49.40 17.35 -14.64
C PRO A 424 49.88 18.51 -13.75
N PRO A 425 51.19 18.57 -13.42
CA PRO A 425 51.74 19.59 -12.53
C PRO A 425 51.40 21.00 -13.02
N GLY A 426 50.59 21.74 -12.26
CA GLY A 426 50.17 23.10 -12.59
C GLY A 426 48.67 23.40 -12.39
N CYS A 427 47.82 22.38 -12.21
CA CYS A 427 46.43 22.60 -11.86
C CYS A 427 46.25 22.89 -10.36
N ILE A 428 45.73 24.07 -10.07
CA ILE A 428 45.46 24.58 -8.72
C ILE A 428 44.35 23.71 -8.09
N PRO A 429 44.57 23.13 -6.90
CA PRO A 429 43.59 22.28 -6.24
C PRO A 429 42.29 23.04 -5.97
N ALA A 430 41.17 22.31 -6.08
CA ALA A 430 39.83 22.81 -5.84
C ALA A 430 39.77 23.57 -4.50
N ILE A 431 39.22 24.79 -4.56
CA ILE A 431 39.00 25.65 -3.40
C ILE A 431 38.14 24.86 -2.40
N PRO A 432 38.52 24.80 -1.11
CA PRO A 432 37.73 24.12 -0.10
C PRO A 432 36.32 24.69 -0.08
N VAL A 433 35.33 23.80 -0.22
CA VAL A 433 33.92 24.11 -0.03
C VAL A 433 33.78 24.68 1.38
N VAL A 434 33.43 25.96 1.46
CA VAL A 434 33.08 26.61 2.72
C VAL A 434 31.79 25.95 3.19
N ASN A 435 31.86 25.18 4.27
CA ASN A 435 30.70 24.70 4.99
C ASN A 435 29.89 25.91 5.47
N VAL A 436 28.86 26.30 4.69
CA VAL A 436 27.84 27.22 5.19
C VAL A 436 27.04 26.42 6.20
N THR A 437 27.26 26.70 7.48
CA THR A 437 26.46 26.17 8.57
C THR A 437 25.07 26.79 8.47
N GLU A 438 24.15 26.13 7.77
CA GLU A 438 22.74 26.53 7.83
C GLU A 438 22.22 26.24 9.23
N THR A 439 21.86 27.31 9.93
CA THR A 439 21.16 27.23 11.21
C THR A 439 19.73 26.75 10.92
N PRO A 440 19.23 25.70 11.56
CA PRO A 440 17.86 25.23 11.33
C PRO A 440 16.87 26.37 11.58
N ALA A 441 15.85 26.45 10.72
CA ALA A 441 14.82 27.48 10.77
C ALA A 441 14.30 27.65 12.20
N ALA A 442 14.63 28.78 12.81
CA ALA A 442 14.10 29.17 14.10
C ALA A 442 12.58 29.34 13.96
N GLY A 443 11.85 28.68 14.87
CA GLY A 443 10.40 28.59 14.85
C GLY A 443 9.73 29.93 14.66
N ASN A 444 8.65 29.91 13.86
CA ASN A 444 7.69 30.99 13.78
C ASN A 444 7.19 31.30 15.19
N SER A 445 7.63 32.44 15.71
CA SER A 445 7.17 32.99 16.98
C SER A 445 5.66 33.15 16.95
N ALA A 446 4.99 32.42 17.84
CA ALA A 446 3.58 32.58 18.16
C ALA A 446 3.30 34.02 18.60
N SER A 447 2.84 34.86 17.69
CA SER A 447 2.27 36.19 18.01
C SER A 447 1.08 36.59 17.14
N SER A 448 0.50 35.68 16.34
CA SER A 448 -0.69 35.95 15.54
C SER A 448 -2.00 35.30 16.05
N ILE A 449 -2.01 34.61 17.20
CA ILE A 449 -3.20 33.89 17.70
C ILE A 449 -4.09 34.73 18.66
N GLU A 450 -3.69 35.94 19.07
CA GLU A 450 -4.56 36.77 19.94
C GLU A 450 -5.71 37.48 19.18
N MET A 451 -5.65 37.63 17.85
CA MET A 451 -6.77 38.26 17.11
C MET A 451 -8.00 37.36 16.97
N SER A 452 -7.86 36.02 16.97
CA SER A 452 -9.01 35.12 16.82
C SER A 452 -9.93 35.12 18.04
N LYS A 453 -9.37 35.25 19.26
CA LYS A 453 -10.15 35.33 20.49
C LYS A 453 -10.93 36.65 20.61
N LEU A 454 -10.34 37.77 20.17
CA LEU A 454 -11.02 39.07 20.18
C LEU A 454 -12.19 39.09 19.17
N VAL A 455 -12.02 38.51 17.99
CA VAL A 455 -13.08 38.40 16.97
C VAL A 455 -14.24 37.52 17.47
N VAL A 456 -13.95 36.37 18.11
CA VAL A 456 -14.98 35.50 18.68
C VAL A 456 -15.73 36.17 19.84
N ALA A 457 -15.04 36.94 20.69
CA ALA A 457 -15.67 37.68 21.78
C ALA A 457 -16.58 38.82 21.27
N ILE A 458 -16.16 39.56 20.24
CA ILE A 458 -16.97 40.62 19.62
C ILE A 458 -18.22 40.02 18.93
N LEU A 459 -18.07 38.92 18.17
CA LEU A 459 -19.21 38.24 17.55
C LEU A 459 -20.22 37.72 18.60
N SER A 460 -19.74 37.22 19.73
CA SER A 460 -20.61 36.75 20.82
C SER A 460 -21.43 37.88 21.46
N LEU A 461 -20.83 39.08 21.58
CA LEU A 461 -21.52 40.28 22.06
C LEU A 461 -22.60 40.79 21.10
N PHE A 462 -22.35 40.74 19.78
CA PHE A 462 -23.35 41.11 18.77
C PHE A 462 -24.53 40.14 18.73
N ILE A 463 -24.29 38.84 18.90
CA ILE A 463 -25.36 37.83 18.92
C ILE A 463 -26.26 38.02 20.16
N LEU A 464 -25.69 38.30 21.34
CA LEU A 464 -26.48 38.55 22.56
C LEU A 464 -27.32 39.83 22.49
N ALA A 465 -26.84 40.87 21.81
CA ALA A 465 -27.57 42.12 21.61
C ALA A 465 -28.69 42.01 20.56
N PHE A 466 -28.68 41.00 19.70
CA PHE A 466 -29.74 40.78 18.69
C PHE A 466 -30.94 39.99 19.25
N PHE A 467 -30.79 39.35 20.42
CA PHE A 467 -31.84 38.58 21.10
C PHE A 467 -32.39 39.27 22.36
N HIS A 468 -32.16 40.58 22.51
CA HIS A 468 -32.91 41.50 23.38
C HIS A 468 -33.46 42.64 22.54
#